data_AF-A0A917EU76-F1
#
_entry.id   AF-A0A917EU76-F1
#
_cell.length_a   1.000
_cell.length_b   1.000
_cell.length_c   1.000
_cell.angle_alpha   90.00
_cell.angle_beta   90.00
_cell.angle_gamma   90.00
#
_symmetry.space_group_name_H-M   'P 1'
#
loop_
_entity.id
_entity.type
_entity.pdbx_description
1 polymer ?
#
loop_
_entity_poly.entity_id
_entity_poly.type
_entity_poly.pdbx_seq_one_letter_code
_entity_poly.pdbx_strand_id
1 'polypeptide(L)' 'MCIYYSCRHCHTEFGKIDREYYQVIHLALSQLSEEDKREMLMYHVDGNIYVKVICEHCQSTLEENPHYHECHTFLQ' A
#
# COMPACT_ATOMS: atom_id res chain seq x y z
N MET A 1 5.69 12.02 11.47
CA MET A 1 4.40 11.49 10.97
C MET A 1 4.25 11.89 9.52
N CYS A 2 4.73 11.02 8.64
CA CYS A 2 4.49 11.05 7.20
C CYS A 2 3.90 9.69 6.80
N ILE A 3 3.15 9.65 5.71
CA ILE A 3 2.58 8.41 5.18
C ILE A 3 3.39 8.01 3.95
N TYR A 4 3.96 6.82 3.97
CA TYR A 4 4.78 6.27 2.90
C TYR A 4 3.96 5.28 2.09
N TYR A 5 3.90 5.49 0.78
CA TYR A 5 3.22 4.58 -0.14
C TYR A 5 4.24 3.76 -0.90
N SER A 6 4.16 2.44 -0.77
CA SER A 6 5.06 1.52 -1.44
C SER A 6 4.29 0.37 -2.09
N CYS A 7 4.75 -0.06 -3.26
CA CYS A 7 4.21 -1.25 -3.88
C CYS A 7 4.68 -2.50 -3.15
N ARG A 8 3.77 -3.44 -2.87
CA ARG A 8 4.14 -4.73 -2.27
C ARG A 8 4.88 -5.68 -3.22
N HIS A 9 4.83 -5.44 -4.53
CA HIS A 9 5.39 -6.33 -5.56
C HIS A 9 6.65 -5.77 -6.21
N CYS A 10 6.61 -4.55 -6.74
CA CYS A 10 7.77 -3.93 -7.38
C CYS A 10 8.59 -3.04 -6.44
N HIS A 11 8.19 -2.93 -5.17
CA HIS A 11 8.81 -2.04 -4.16
C HIS A 11 8.94 -0.57 -4.56
N THR A 12 8.25 -0.15 -5.63
CA THR A 12 8.23 1.24 -6.06
C THR A 12 7.57 2.10 -4.99
N GLU A 13 8.31 3.10 -4.51
CA GLU A 13 7.78 4.15 -3.66
C GLU A 13 7.03 5.16 -4.54
N PHE A 14 5.72 5.28 -4.33
CA PHE A 14 4.89 6.27 -5.03
C PHE A 14 5.09 7.68 -4.46
N GLY A 15 5.77 7.76 -3.32
CA GLY A 15 6.09 8.99 -2.62
C GLY A 15 5.66 8.95 -1.16
N LYS A 16 6.05 10.00 -0.46
CA LYS A 16 5.60 10.27 0.91
C LYS A 16 4.56 11.38 0.87
N ILE A 17 3.51 11.22 1.64
CA ILE A 17 2.53 12.26 1.87
C ILE A 17 2.91 12.98 3.15
N ASP A 18 3.17 14.28 2.99
CA ASP A 18 3.48 15.17 4.10
C ASP A 18 2.25 15.45 4.97
N ARG A 19 2.53 15.92 6.17
CA ARG A 19 1.58 16.03 7.29
C ARG A 19 0.33 16.84 6.94
N GLU A 20 0.41 17.75 5.98
CA GLU A 20 -0.69 18.62 5.53
C GLU A 20 -1.86 17.83 4.90
N TYR A 21 -1.58 16.72 4.22
CA TYR A 21 -2.59 15.86 3.60
C TYR A 21 -2.93 14.63 4.44
N TYR A 22 -2.33 14.50 5.64
CA TYR A 22 -2.52 13.36 6.52
C TYR A 22 -4.00 13.12 6.87
N GLN A 23 -4.75 14.17 7.22
CA GLN A 23 -6.16 14.01 7.61
C GLN A 23 -7.03 13.52 6.45
N VAL A 24 -6.81 14.04 5.24
CA VAL A 24 -7.56 13.65 4.04
C VAL A 24 -7.32 12.18 3.72
N ILE A 25 -6.04 11.77 3.75
CA ILE A 25 -5.64 10.39 3.53
C ILE A 25 -6.18 9.48 4.62
N HIS A 26 -6.03 9.85 5.89
CA HIS A 26 -6.52 9.06 7.01
C HIS A 26 -8.04 8.86 6.92
N LEU A 27 -8.79 9.88 6.48
CA LEU A 27 -10.23 9.75 6.22
C LEU A 27 -10.52 8.79 5.07
N ALA A 28 -9.78 8.86 3.96
CA ALA A 28 -9.91 7.91 2.86
C ALA A 28 -9.59 6.47 3.29
N LEU A 29 -8.49 6.29 4.04
CA LEU A 29 -8.10 5.00 4.62
C LEU A 29 -9.12 4.53 5.66
N SER A 30 -9.80 5.44 6.37
CA SER A 30 -10.83 5.06 7.35
C SER A 30 -12.05 4.39 6.71
N GLN A 31 -12.27 4.61 5.41
CA GLN A 31 -13.32 3.95 4.63
C GLN A 31 -12.97 2.50 4.24
N LEU A 32 -11.70 2.10 4.39
CA LEU A 32 -11.30 0.70 4.25
C LEU A 32 -11.86 -0.12 5.42
N SER A 33 -12.06 -1.42 5.16
CA SER A 33 -12.43 -2.35 6.22
C SER A 33 -11.28 -2.48 7.24
N GLU A 34 -11.61 -2.83 8.49
CA GLU A 34 -10.59 -2.99 9.54
C GLU A 34 -9.60 -4.12 9.23
N GLU A 35 -10.01 -5.10 8.43
CA GLU A 35 -9.16 -6.20 7.93
C GLU A 35 -8.13 -5.66 6.92
N ASP A 36 -8.58 -4.90 5.91
CA ASP A 36 -7.67 -4.27 4.93
C ASP A 36 -6.67 -3.32 5.61
N LYS A 37 -7.13 -2.56 6.61
CA LYS A 37 -6.27 -1.68 7.40
C LYS A 37 -5.15 -2.47 8.09
N ARG A 38 -5.46 -3.64 8.67
CA ARG A 38 -4.43 -4.46 9.33
C ARG A 38 -3.45 -5.07 8.35
N GLU A 39 -3.91 -5.45 7.17
CA GLU A 39 -3.04 -6.06 6.16
C GLU A 39 -2.17 -5.04 5.42
N MET A 40 -2.69 -3.84 5.17
CA MET A 40 -2.05 -2.84 4.32
C MET A 40 -1.34 -1.72 5.09
N LEU A 41 -1.77 -1.39 6.33
CA LEU A 41 -1.20 -0.30 7.12
C LEU A 41 -0.25 -0.83 8.20
N MET A 42 1.01 -0.39 8.13
CA MET A 42 2.01 -0.63 9.17
C MET A 42 2.31 0.67 9.91
N TYR A 43 2.00 0.69 11.21
CA TYR A 43 2.31 1.81 12.09
C TYR A 43 3.71 1.64 12.67
N HIS A 44 4.61 2.55 12.34
CA HIS A 44 5.97 2.57 12.87
C HIS A 44 6.03 3.32 14.21
N VAL A 45 6.99 2.93 15.04
CA VAL A 45 7.20 3.49 16.39
C VAL A 45 7.50 5.00 16.35
N ASP A 46 8.06 5.49 15.23
CA ASP A 46 8.36 6.89 14.97
C ASP A 46 7.12 7.73 14.60
N GLY A 47 5.93 7.13 14.61
CA GLY A 47 4.67 7.75 14.20
C GLY A 47 4.51 7.88 12.68
N ASN A 48 5.34 7.19 11.90
CA ASN A 48 5.21 7.09 10.46
C ASN A 48 4.29 5.92 10.10
N ILE A 49 3.54 6.08 9.01
CA ILE A 49 2.63 5.04 8.51
C ILE A 49 3.19 4.56 7.19
N TYR A 50 3.35 3.25 7.05
CA TYR A 50 3.72 2.61 5.79
C TYR A 50 2.50 1.91 5.22
N VAL A 51 2.06 2.34 4.05
CA VAL A 51 0.94 1.78 3.33
C VAL A 51 1.50 0.94 2.19
N LYS A 52 1.19 -0.35 2.22
CA LYS A 52 1.53 -1.28 1.14
C LYS A 52 0.34 -1.38 0.19
N VAL A 53 0.54 -0.96 -1.05
CA VAL A 53 -0.47 -1.02 -2.12
C VAL A 53 0.06 -1.83 -3.30
N ILE A 54 -0.78 -2.09 -4.29
CA ILE A 54 -0.39 -2.66 -5.58
C ILE A 54 -0.47 -1.51 -6.58
N CYS A 55 0.59 -1.21 -7.36
CA CYS A 55 0.45 -0.24 -8.45
C CYS A 55 -0.49 -0.77 -9.52
N GLU A 56 -1.04 0.14 -10.32
CA GLU A 56 -1.76 -0.19 -11.55
C GLU A 56 -1.00 -1.22 -12.40
N HIS A 57 0.32 -1.07 -12.56
CA HIS A 57 1.12 -1.98 -13.38
C HIS A 57 1.14 -3.41 -12.81
N CYS A 58 1.35 -3.54 -11.50
CA CYS A 58 1.31 -4.85 -10.85
C CYS A 58 -0.12 -5.41 -10.78
N GLN A 59 -1.14 -4.56 -10.65
CA GLN A 59 -2.54 -4.97 -10.65
C GLN A 59 -2.93 -5.51 -12.03
N SER A 60 -2.65 -4.78 -13.12
CA SER A 60 -2.92 -5.25 -14.48
C SER A 60 -2.21 -6.56 -14.78
N THR A 61 -0.96 -6.71 -14.33
CA THR A 61 -0.21 -7.97 -14.48
C THR A 61 -0.89 -9.13 -13.74
N LEU A 62 -1.41 -8.88 -12.53
CA LEU A 62 -2.13 -9.86 -11.71
C LEU A 62 -3.49 -10.23 -12.32
N GLU A 63 -4.21 -9.24 -12.87
CA GLU A 63 -5.51 -9.43 -13.54
C GLU A 63 -5.38 -10.20 -14.85
N GLU A 64 -4.33 -9.92 -15.64
CA GLU A 64 -4.04 -10.63 -16.90
C GLU A 64 -3.56 -12.07 -16.65
N ASN A 65 -3.01 -12.34 -15.47
CA ASN A 65 -2.43 -13.63 -15.13
C ASN A 65 -2.90 -14.06 -13.73
N PRO A 66 -4.16 -14.53 -13.60
CA PRO A 66 -4.74 -14.92 -12.31
C PRO A 66 -3.99 -16.08 -11.63
N HIS A 67 -3.16 -16.82 -12.35
CA HIS A 67 -2.24 -17.82 -11.78
C HIS A 67 -1.15 -17.24 -10.86
N TYR A 68 -0.84 -15.94 -10.93
CA TYR A 68 0.14 -15.32 -10.01
C TYR A 68 -0.41 -15.02 -8.62
N HIS A 69 -1.73 -15.17 -8.38
CA HIS A 69 -2.27 -15.15 -7.01
C HIS A 69 -1.66 -16.24 -6.12
N GLU A 70 -1.19 -17.33 -6.72
CA GLU A 70 -0.55 -18.45 -6.01
C GLU A 70 0.96 -18.25 -5.81
N CYS A 71 1.59 -17.36 -6.57
CA CYS A 71 3.01 -17.05 -6.43
C CYS A 71 3.20 -15.87 -5.48
N HIS A 72 3.41 -16.18 -4.20
CA HIS A 72 3.67 -15.24 -3.10
C HIS A 72 4.85 -14.26 -3.34
N THR A 73 5.61 -14.42 -4.42
CA THR A 73 6.76 -13.59 -4.77
C THR A 73 6.92 -13.60 -6.28
N PHE A 74 6.29 -12.66 -6.98
CA PHE A 74 6.64 -12.40 -8.37
C PHE A 74 6.99 -10.93 -8.53
N LEU A 75 8.30 -10.70 -8.59
CA LEU A 75 9.03 -9.73 -9.43
C LEU A 75 10.51 -9.82 -8.99
N GLN A 76 11.31 -10.54 -9.78
CA GLN A 76 12.77 -10.41 -9.80
C GLN A 76 13.16 -9.77 -11.13
#